data_AF-A0A851DW45-F1
#
_entry.id   AF-A0A851DW45-F1
#
_cell.length_a   1.000
_cell.length_b   1.000
_cell.length_c   1.000
_cell.angle_alpha   90.00
_cell.angle_beta   90.00
_cell.angle_gamma   90.00
#
_symmetry.space_group_name_H-M   'P 1'
#
loop_
_entity.id
_entity.type
_entity.pdbx_description
1 polymer ?
#
loop_
_entity_poly.entity_id
_entity_poly.type
_entity_poly.pdbx_seq_one_letter_code
_entity_poly.pdbx_strand_id
1 'polypeptide(L)'
;EKRAVTQIEKNGYPDSIYINAAKIFQGIHTEKNKDGMLVQYGDNSESPMMAFKDEHSRRVSYELAFNALKYQDLLEQILLDSSAYPCYSIPDELTSLLVVMLYDLQDRKFQERKIFNGEELVAEVQEVGDYLYRYMCK
;
A
#
# COMPACT_ATOMS: atom_id res chain seq x y z
N GLU A 1 7.95 39.29 -1.67
CA GLU A 1 7.16 38.44 -0.76
C GLU A 1 7.12 37.03 -1.34
N LYS A 2 7.90 36.09 -0.80
CA LYS A 2 7.90 34.69 -1.26
C LYS A 2 6.80 33.96 -0.49
N ARG A 3 5.70 33.59 -1.15
CA ARG A 3 4.73 32.64 -0.58
C ARG A 3 5.48 31.34 -0.31
N ALA A 4 5.71 31.03 0.97
CA ALA A 4 6.07 29.69 1.37
C ALA A 4 4.92 28.78 0.92
N VAL A 5 5.20 27.90 -0.05
CA VAL A 5 4.30 26.78 -0.33
C VAL A 5 4.46 25.87 0.88
N THR A 6 3.56 25.99 1.85
CA THR A 6 3.45 25.00 2.92
C THR A 6 3.06 23.70 2.23
N GLN A 7 4.05 22.82 2.02
CA GLN A 7 3.81 21.45 1.60
C GLN A 7 2.87 20.85 2.63
N ILE A 8 1.65 20.50 2.22
CA ILE A 8 0.74 19.75 3.08
C ILE A 8 1.41 18.39 3.26
N GLU A 9 1.97 18.16 4.45
CA GLU A 9 2.56 16.87 4.80
C GLU A 9 1.48 15.79 4.71
N LYS A 10 1.68 14.82 3.82
CA LYS A 10 0.86 13.62 3.80
C LYS A 10 1.30 12.73 4.96
N ASN A 11 0.37 12.47 5.87
CA ASN A 11 0.64 11.78 7.15
C ASN A 11 0.28 10.28 7.13
N GLY A 12 -0.10 9.75 5.97
CA GLY A 12 -0.59 8.39 5.78
C GLY A 12 -2.10 8.32 5.91
N TYR A 13 -2.60 7.10 5.88
CA TYR A 13 -4.03 6.80 5.94
C TYR A 13 -4.35 5.92 7.15
N PRO A 14 -5.62 5.88 7.59
CA PRO A 14 -6.06 4.88 8.53
C PRO A 14 -5.92 3.45 7.96
N ASP A 15 -5.68 2.45 8.82
CA ASP A 15 -5.50 1.04 8.48
C ASP A 15 -6.65 0.50 7.61
N SER A 16 -7.89 0.85 7.95
CA SER A 16 -9.07 0.50 7.16
C SER A 16 -9.02 0.99 5.70
N ILE A 17 -8.37 2.12 5.42
CA ILE A 17 -8.19 2.64 4.07
C ILE A 17 -7.15 1.81 3.32
N TYR A 18 -6.03 1.46 3.95
CA TYR A 18 -5.03 0.58 3.34
C TYR A 18 -5.60 -0.80 3.01
N ILE A 19 -6.36 -1.40 3.94
CA ILE A 19 -7.03 -2.70 3.71
C ILE A 19 -8.01 -2.61 2.54
N ASN A 20 -8.87 -1.59 2.51
CA ASN A 20 -9.84 -1.44 1.41
C ASN A 20 -9.13 -1.14 0.08
N ALA A 21 -8.09 -0.31 0.08
CA ALA A 21 -7.31 -0.02 -1.11
C ALA A 21 -6.57 -1.27 -1.63
N ALA A 22 -5.99 -2.08 -0.76
CA ALA A 22 -5.35 -3.35 -1.11
C ALA A 22 -6.35 -4.33 -1.75
N LYS A 23 -7.56 -4.45 -1.19
CA LYS A 23 -8.63 -5.28 -1.79
C LYS A 23 -9.04 -4.79 -3.17
N ILE A 24 -9.20 -3.46 -3.34
CA ILE A 24 -9.53 -2.87 -4.63
C ILE A 24 -8.40 -3.15 -5.62
N PHE A 25 -7.15 -2.87 -5.24
CA PHE A 25 -5.95 -3.10 -6.06
C PHE A 25 -5.87 -4.56 -6.50
N GLN A 26 -6.01 -5.52 -5.58
CA GLN A 26 -6.01 -6.95 -5.89
C GLN A 26 -7.02 -7.29 -7.00
N GLY A 27 -8.21 -6.71 -6.97
CA GLY A 27 -9.26 -6.99 -7.96
C GLY A 27 -9.01 -6.39 -9.34
N ILE A 28 -8.07 -5.44 -9.49
CA ILE A 28 -7.86 -4.67 -10.73
C ILE A 28 -6.41 -4.67 -11.22
N HIS A 29 -5.48 -5.24 -10.45
CA HIS A 29 -4.07 -5.31 -10.81
C HIS A 29 -3.87 -6.11 -12.09
N THR A 30 -2.80 -5.78 -12.81
CA THR A 30 -2.44 -6.54 -14.01
C THR A 30 -1.65 -7.78 -13.58
N GLU A 31 -2.25 -8.96 -13.71
CA GLU A 31 -1.52 -10.22 -13.57
C GLU A 31 -0.49 -10.35 -14.71
N LYS A 32 0.76 -10.59 -14.36
CA LYS A 32 1.83 -10.87 -15.32
C LYS A 32 1.89 -12.36 -15.60
N ASN A 33 2.16 -12.76 -16.84
CA ASN A 33 2.29 -14.18 -17.18
C ASN A 33 3.43 -14.84 -16.39
N LYS A 34 3.26 -16.12 -16.03
CA LYS A 34 4.17 -16.89 -15.17
C LYS A 34 5.64 -16.92 -15.65
N ASP A 35 5.89 -16.77 -16.95
CA ASP A 35 7.25 -16.70 -17.52
C ASP A 35 8.01 -15.39 -17.19
N GLY A 36 7.36 -14.41 -16.57
CA GLY A 36 7.96 -13.14 -16.15
C GLY A 36 7.49 -12.61 -14.80
N MET A 37 6.79 -13.41 -13.98
CA MET A 37 6.34 -12.98 -12.65
C MET A 37 7.51 -12.92 -11.67
N LEU A 38 7.98 -11.71 -11.41
CA LEU A 38 8.93 -11.44 -10.33
C LEU A 38 8.21 -11.12 -9.01
N VAL A 39 6.98 -10.61 -9.05
CA VAL A 39 6.13 -10.36 -7.87
C VAL A 39 4.87 -11.23 -7.94
N GLN A 40 4.59 -11.99 -6.88
CA GLN A 40 3.42 -12.87 -6.76
C GLN A 40 2.34 -12.20 -5.90
N TYR A 41 1.12 -12.19 -6.42
CA TYR A 41 -0.06 -11.79 -5.67
C TYR A 41 -0.83 -13.05 -5.27
N GLY A 42 -1.01 -13.25 -3.97
CA GLY A 42 -1.73 -14.40 -3.42
C GLY A 42 -3.20 -14.43 -3.86
N ASP A 43 -3.79 -15.62 -3.84
CA ASP A 43 -5.16 -15.84 -4.28
C ASP A 43 -6.15 -15.44 -3.18
N ASN A 44 -6.72 -14.23 -3.30
CA ASN A 44 -7.71 -13.72 -2.35
C ASN A 44 -9.12 -14.24 -2.69
N SER A 45 -9.27 -15.58 -2.77
CA SER A 45 -10.52 -16.29 -3.08
C SER A 45 -11.67 -15.95 -2.11
N GLU A 46 -11.34 -15.47 -0.93
CA GLU A 46 -12.29 -14.83 -0.02
C GLU A 46 -12.09 -13.31 -0.07
N SER A 47 -12.69 -12.62 -1.05
CA SER A 47 -12.81 -11.16 -0.95
C SER A 47 -13.79 -10.85 0.18
N PRO A 48 -13.35 -10.43 1.39
CA PRO A 48 -14.29 -10.02 2.42
C PRO A 48 -14.89 -8.71 1.92
N MET A 49 -16.22 -8.58 1.95
CA MET A 49 -16.93 -7.36 1.58
C MET A 49 -16.15 -6.12 2.03
N MET A 50 -15.88 -5.19 1.10
CA MET A 50 -15.21 -3.94 1.43
C MET A 50 -16.02 -3.23 2.52
N ALA A 51 -15.39 -3.00 3.66
CA ALA A 51 -16.03 -2.41 4.83
C ALA A 51 -15.69 -0.91 4.84
N PHE A 52 -16.45 -0.14 4.07
CA PHE A 52 -16.32 1.31 4.07
C PHE A 52 -17.08 1.89 5.24
N LYS A 53 -16.39 2.69 6.06
CA LYS A 53 -17.02 3.44 7.16
C LYS A 53 -18.03 4.49 6.65
N ASP A 54 -17.68 5.16 5.56
CA ASP A 54 -18.45 6.25 4.98
C ASP A 54 -18.01 6.50 3.52
N GLU A 55 -18.73 7.37 2.81
CA GLU A 55 -18.46 7.73 1.41
C GLU A 55 -17.09 8.37 1.16
N HIS A 56 -16.58 9.15 2.12
CA HIS A 56 -15.26 9.75 2.00
C HIS A 56 -14.19 8.66 2.12
N SER A 57 -14.31 7.78 3.12
CA SER A 57 -13.45 6.60 3.29
C SER A 57 -13.44 5.72 2.03
N ARG A 58 -14.60 5.55 1.39
CA ARG A 58 -14.70 4.85 0.10
C ARG A 58 -13.91 5.54 -1.00
N ARG A 59 -14.14 6.85 -1.22
CA ARG A 59 -13.45 7.62 -2.27
C ARG A 59 -11.92 7.58 -2.10
N VAL A 60 -11.45 7.79 -0.87
CA VAL A 60 -10.02 7.79 -0.57
C VAL A 60 -9.39 6.41 -0.77
N SER A 61 -10.11 5.33 -0.43
CA SER A 61 -9.62 3.96 -0.70
C SER A 61 -9.45 3.68 -2.19
N TYR A 62 -10.42 4.10 -3.02
CA TYR A 62 -10.31 3.99 -4.47
C TYR A 62 -9.17 4.85 -5.02
N GLU A 63 -9.05 6.09 -4.57
CA GLU A 63 -7.98 6.99 -5.00
C GLU A 63 -6.59 6.39 -4.70
N LEU A 64 -6.39 5.86 -3.49
CA LEU A 64 -5.14 5.23 -3.11
C LEU A 64 -4.84 3.99 -3.96
N ALA A 65 -5.83 3.11 -4.17
CA ALA A 65 -5.67 1.92 -5.00
C ALA A 65 -5.34 2.26 -6.46
N PHE A 66 -6.05 3.20 -7.07
CA PHE A 66 -5.80 3.60 -8.46
C PHE A 66 -4.48 4.34 -8.63
N ASN A 67 -4.08 5.13 -7.64
CA ASN A 67 -2.77 5.76 -7.67
C ASN A 67 -1.65 4.71 -7.59
N ALA A 68 -1.77 3.70 -6.74
CA ALA A 68 -0.82 2.58 -6.72
C ALA A 68 -0.82 1.82 -8.06
N LEU A 69 -2.00 1.53 -8.62
CA LEU A 69 -2.16 0.83 -9.90
C LEU A 69 -1.44 1.54 -11.05
N LYS A 70 -1.55 2.88 -11.11
CA LYS A 70 -0.86 3.69 -12.12
C LYS A 70 0.65 3.46 -12.13
N TYR A 71 1.22 3.11 -11.00
CA TYR A 71 2.65 2.89 -10.82
C TYR A 71 2.98 1.41 -10.52
N GLN A 72 2.07 0.46 -10.77
CA GLN A 72 2.25 -0.96 -10.43
C GLN A 72 3.63 -1.48 -10.88
N ASP A 73 3.97 -1.32 -12.17
CA ASP A 73 5.24 -1.80 -12.72
C ASP A 73 6.47 -1.22 -12.01
N LEU A 74 6.42 0.09 -11.71
CA LEU A 74 7.51 0.78 -11.04
C LEU A 74 7.63 0.31 -9.58
N LEU A 75 6.51 0.19 -8.87
CA LEU A 75 6.47 -0.25 -7.47
C LEU A 75 6.99 -1.69 -7.32
N GLU A 76 6.57 -2.58 -8.21
CA GLU A 76 7.08 -3.95 -8.27
C GLU A 76 8.58 -3.97 -8.56
N GLN A 77 9.06 -3.16 -9.51
CA GLN A 77 10.48 -3.06 -9.80
C GLN A 77 11.28 -2.58 -8.58
N ILE A 78 10.77 -1.60 -7.84
CA ILE A 78 11.42 -1.11 -6.61
C ILE A 78 11.52 -2.23 -5.57
N LEU A 79 10.47 -3.02 -5.38
CA LEU A 79 10.48 -4.15 -4.45
C LEU A 79 11.57 -5.18 -4.81
N LEU A 80 11.77 -5.42 -6.10
CA LEU A 80 12.78 -6.36 -6.60
C LEU A 80 14.20 -5.79 -6.49
N ASP A 81 14.40 -4.56 -6.94
CA ASP A 81 15.71 -3.90 -6.95
C ASP A 81 16.23 -3.64 -5.52
N SER A 82 15.32 -3.44 -4.56
CA SER A 82 15.65 -3.27 -3.14
C SER A 82 15.89 -4.59 -2.40
N SER A 83 15.71 -5.75 -3.06
CA SER A 83 15.69 -7.07 -2.41
C SER A 83 14.62 -7.20 -1.31
N ALA A 84 13.62 -6.31 -1.29
CA ALA A 84 12.44 -6.42 -0.43
C ALA A 84 11.45 -7.47 -0.96
N TYR A 85 11.66 -8.00 -2.16
CA TYR A 85 10.91 -9.10 -2.71
C TYR A 85 11.84 -10.14 -3.38
N PRO A 86 11.61 -11.47 -3.21
CA PRO A 86 10.51 -12.10 -2.48
C PRO A 86 10.55 -11.84 -0.97
N CYS A 87 9.39 -11.49 -0.41
CA CYS A 87 9.27 -11.25 1.01
C CYS A 87 9.02 -12.58 1.73
N TYR A 88 10.02 -13.10 2.43
CA TYR A 88 9.87 -14.35 3.19
C TYR A 88 9.11 -14.17 4.51
N SER A 89 8.97 -12.93 4.99
CA SER A 89 8.25 -12.63 6.25
C SER A 89 6.79 -12.25 6.05
N ILE A 90 6.41 -11.80 4.85
CA ILE A 90 5.04 -11.37 4.53
C ILE A 90 4.49 -12.35 3.49
N PRO A 91 3.34 -12.99 3.74
CA PRO A 91 2.74 -13.94 2.81
C PRO A 91 2.21 -13.23 1.55
N ASP A 92 2.16 -13.93 0.42
CA ASP A 92 1.81 -13.33 -0.89
C ASP A 92 0.38 -12.75 -0.93
N GLU A 93 -0.52 -13.21 -0.05
CA GLU A 93 -1.86 -12.64 0.13
C GLU A 93 -1.83 -11.16 0.53
N LEU A 94 -0.73 -10.71 1.16
CA LEU A 94 -0.50 -9.32 1.55
C LEU A 94 0.30 -8.52 0.52
N THR A 95 0.68 -9.09 -0.64
CA THR A 95 1.44 -8.35 -1.67
C THR A 95 0.67 -7.12 -2.16
N SER A 96 -0.66 -7.21 -2.33
CA SER A 96 -1.46 -6.03 -2.69
C SER A 96 -1.39 -4.92 -1.64
N LEU A 97 -1.35 -5.29 -0.35
CA LEU A 97 -1.19 -4.34 0.75
C LEU A 97 0.22 -3.73 0.73
N LEU A 98 1.25 -4.56 0.51
CA LEU A 98 2.64 -4.14 0.35
C LEU A 98 2.81 -3.08 -0.75
N VAL A 99 2.26 -3.31 -1.93
CA VAL A 99 2.37 -2.39 -3.07
C VAL A 99 1.64 -1.07 -2.80
N VAL A 100 0.43 -1.14 -2.24
CA VAL A 100 -0.36 0.06 -1.89
C VAL A 100 0.34 0.90 -0.81
N MET A 101 0.88 0.25 0.23
CA MET A 101 1.61 0.94 1.29
C MET A 101 2.96 1.48 0.82
N LEU A 102 3.63 0.81 -0.12
CA LEU A 102 4.86 1.32 -0.74
C LEU A 102 4.58 2.62 -1.51
N TYR A 103 3.50 2.67 -2.30
CA TYR A 103 3.11 3.90 -2.98
C TYR A 103 2.94 5.07 -2.01
N ASP A 104 2.17 4.85 -0.94
CA ASP A 104 1.97 5.86 0.10
C ASP A 104 3.28 6.27 0.78
N LEU A 105 4.16 5.31 1.12
CA LEU A 105 5.46 5.61 1.71
C LEU A 105 6.30 6.55 0.82
N GLN A 106 6.31 6.32 -0.48
CA GLN A 106 7.04 7.18 -1.44
C GLN A 106 6.40 8.57 -1.58
N ASP A 107 5.08 8.63 -1.63
CA ASP A 107 4.31 9.87 -1.73
C ASP A 107 4.55 10.75 -0.50
N ARG A 108 4.74 10.13 0.68
CA ARG A 108 5.13 10.76 1.96
C ARG A 108 6.63 10.94 2.14
N LYS A 109 7.42 10.81 1.08
CA LYS A 109 8.89 11.03 1.10
C LYS A 109 9.61 10.15 2.12
N PHE A 110 9.19 8.89 2.25
CA PHE A 110 9.80 7.89 3.12
C PHE A 110 9.72 8.22 4.61
N GLN A 111 8.79 9.09 5.01
CA GLN A 111 8.52 9.35 6.42
C GLN A 111 7.71 8.18 7.02
N GLU A 112 7.82 7.98 8.33
CA GLU A 112 6.94 7.06 9.04
C GLU A 112 5.49 7.58 9.00
N ARG A 113 4.51 6.67 8.89
CA ARG A 113 3.10 7.06 8.88
C ARG A 113 2.66 7.47 10.28
N LYS A 114 1.69 8.39 10.38
CA LYS A 114 1.08 8.75 11.65
C LYS A 114 -0.08 7.81 11.96
N ILE A 115 -0.05 7.21 13.14
CA ILE A 115 -1.22 6.51 13.70
C ILE A 115 -2.17 7.56 14.29
N PHE A 116 -3.44 7.53 13.88
CA PHE A 116 -4.43 8.50 14.32
C PHE A 116 -5.09 8.06 15.64
N ASN A 117 -5.43 9.01 16.51
CA ASN A 117 -6.12 8.69 17.76
C ASN A 117 -7.52 8.11 17.49
N GLY A 118 -7.82 6.96 18.11
CA GLY A 118 -9.10 6.27 17.95
C GLY A 118 -9.22 5.44 16.66
N GLU A 119 -8.10 5.24 15.96
CA GLU A 119 -8.00 4.32 14.84
C GLU A 119 -7.96 2.86 15.33
N GLU A 120 -8.74 2.01 14.67
CA GLU A 120 -8.66 0.56 14.87
C GLU A 120 -7.46 0.03 14.09
N LEU A 121 -6.50 -0.55 14.81
CA LEU A 121 -5.28 -1.07 14.22
C LEU A 121 -5.49 -2.47 13.67
N VAL A 122 -4.98 -2.70 12.46
CA VAL A 122 -5.00 -3.98 11.76
C VAL A 122 -3.57 -4.53 11.72
N ALA A 123 -3.36 -5.73 12.26
CA ALA A 123 -2.04 -6.31 12.46
C ALA A 123 -1.23 -6.39 11.16
N GLU A 124 -1.86 -6.77 10.06
CA GLU A 124 -1.28 -6.88 8.73
C GLU A 124 -0.76 -5.54 8.21
N VAL A 125 -1.47 -4.44 8.50
CA VAL A 125 -1.04 -3.09 8.10
C VAL A 125 0.17 -2.66 8.92
N GLN A 126 0.23 -2.99 10.21
CA GLN A 126 1.40 -2.69 11.04
C GLN A 126 2.62 -3.48 10.57
N GLU A 127 2.46 -4.78 10.34
CA GLU A 127 3.53 -5.66 9.88
C GLU A 127 4.13 -5.22 8.55
N VAL A 128 3.28 -4.94 7.56
CA VAL A 128 3.72 -4.45 6.24
C VAL A 128 4.35 -3.06 6.34
N GLY A 129 3.78 -2.17 7.17
CA GLY A 129 4.32 -0.83 7.40
C GLY A 129 5.73 -0.87 8.00
N ASP A 130 5.92 -1.66 9.05
CA ASP A 130 7.21 -1.84 9.72
C ASP A 130 8.24 -2.48 8.79
N TYR A 131 7.82 -3.46 7.99
CA TYR A 131 8.66 -4.09 6.98
C TYR A 131 9.16 -3.07 5.95
N LEU A 132 8.24 -2.33 5.31
CA LEU A 132 8.60 -1.32 4.31
C LEU A 132 9.50 -0.24 4.89
N TYR A 133 9.20 0.25 6.09
CA TYR A 133 10.04 1.27 6.73
C TYR A 133 11.45 0.75 7.01
N ARG A 134 11.59 -0.52 7.42
CA ARG A 134 12.90 -1.14 7.66
C ARG A 134 13.73 -1.32 6.40
N TYR A 135 13.14 -1.68 5.26
CA TYR A 135 13.87 -1.97 4.02
C TYR A 135 14.04 -0.76 3.10
N MET A 136 13.13 0.21 3.17
CA MET A 136 13.13 1.36 2.24
C MET A 136 13.71 2.64 2.85
N CYS A 137 13.82 2.72 4.18
CA CYS A 137 14.18 3.96 4.87
C CYS A 137 15.43 3.83 5.78
N LYS A 138 15.99 2.64 5.95
CA LYS A 138 17.23 2.38 6.70
C LYS A 138 18.28 1.77 5.79
#